data_AF-K9DD59-F1
#
_entry.id   AF-K9DD59-F1
#
_cell.length_a   1.000
_cell.length_b   1.000
_cell.length_c   1.000
_cell.angle_alpha   90.00
_cell.angle_beta   90.00
_cell.angle_gamma   90.00
#
_symmetry.space_group_name_H-M   'P 1'
#
loop_
_entity.id
_entity.type
_entity.pdbx_description
1 polymer ?
#
loop_
_entity_poly.entity_id
_entity_poly.type
_entity_poly.pdbx_seq_one_letter_code
_entity_poly.pdbx_strand_id
1 'polypeptide(L)'
;MSERGATRVVQVADIEWLETADNYVALHTCAGAPLLRQTLGALLGQLGSAFMRCHRRAAVRLSAIVRIEPLDKGDCELVLRSGARVPCSRQHRPALLARLDPARPT
;
A
#
# COMPACT_ATOMS: atom_id res chain seq x y z
N MET A 1 29.80 10.31 10.05
CA MET A 1 28.80 11.33 10.38
C MET A 1 27.49 10.62 10.65
N SER A 2 27.04 10.60 11.91
CA SER A 2 25.79 9.93 12.30
C SER A 2 24.82 10.99 12.77
N GLU A 3 23.81 11.31 11.97
CA GLU A 3 22.67 12.09 12.46
C GLU A 3 21.80 11.16 13.33
N ARG A 4 22.21 10.97 14.58
CA ARG A 4 21.40 10.32 15.61
C ARG A 4 20.47 11.37 16.22
N GLY A 5 19.16 11.18 16.06
CA GLY A 5 18.14 11.93 16.82
C GLY A 5 17.00 12.55 16.00
N ALA A 6 17.01 12.48 14.67
CA ALA A 6 15.96 13.08 13.85
C ALA A 6 14.72 12.16 13.76
N THR A 7 13.57 12.67 14.20
CA THR A 7 12.26 12.04 13.92
C THR A 7 11.84 12.42 12.50
N ARG A 8 11.76 11.43 11.60
CA ARG A 8 11.19 11.64 10.27
C ARG A 8 9.67 11.52 10.34
N VAL A 9 8.98 12.61 10.04
CA VAL A 9 7.52 12.63 9.88
C VAL A 9 7.17 12.37 8.42
N VAL A 10 6.25 11.44 8.17
CA VAL A 10 5.72 11.15 6.83
C VAL A 10 4.24 11.50 6.84
N GLN A 11 3.82 12.37 5.92
CA GLN A 11 2.40 12.66 5.78
C GLN A 11 1.71 11.43 5.22
N VAL A 12 0.59 11.05 5.84
CA VAL A 12 -0.19 9.90 5.39
C VAL A 12 -0.54 10.05 3.90
N ALA A 13 -0.92 11.26 3.46
CA ALA A 13 -1.25 11.59 2.08
C ALA A 13 -0.14 11.29 1.06
N ASP A 14 1.12 11.30 1.48
CA ASP A 14 2.28 11.03 0.61
C ASP A 14 2.54 9.53 0.41
N ILE A 15 1.93 8.68 1.23
CA ILE A 15 2.09 7.23 1.16
C ILE A 15 1.21 6.66 0.05
N GLU A 16 1.83 6.06 -0.96
CA GLU A 16 1.15 5.37 -2.06
C GLU A 16 0.88 3.91 -1.73
N TRP A 17 1.84 3.23 -1.11
CA TRP A 17 1.69 1.83 -0.69
C TRP A 17 2.63 1.45 0.44
N LEU A 18 2.39 0.28 1.02
CA LEU A 18 3.07 -0.26 2.19
C LEU A 18 3.61 -1.64 1.86
N GLU A 19 4.84 -1.91 2.27
CA GLU A 19 5.49 -3.19 2.05
C GLU A 19 6.03 -3.77 3.35
N THR A 20 5.80 -5.05 3.60
CA THR A 20 6.42 -5.75 4.73
C THR A 20 7.90 -6.03 4.43
N ALA A 21 8.78 -5.51 5.29
CA ALA A 21 10.23 -5.70 5.26
C ALA A 21 10.69 -6.25 6.63
N ASP A 22 10.63 -7.57 6.79
CA ASP A 22 10.86 -8.28 8.05
C ASP A 22 9.99 -7.73 9.22
N ASN A 23 10.63 -7.10 10.21
CA ASN A 23 9.97 -6.51 11.38
C ASN A 23 9.58 -5.02 11.17
N TYR A 24 9.66 -4.54 9.93
CA TYR A 24 9.35 -3.19 9.52
C TYR A 24 8.30 -3.18 8.41
N VAL A 25 7.68 -2.02 8.22
CA VAL A 25 6.91 -1.68 7.04
C VAL A 25 7.61 -0.55 6.32
N ALA A 26 7.91 -0.73 5.03
CA ALA A 26 8.36 0.34 4.17
C ALA A 26 7.16 1.21 3.76
N LEU A 27 7.26 2.51 3.98
CA LEU A 27 6.25 3.50 3.60
C LEU A 27 6.64 4.09 2.24
N HIS A 28 6.15 3.53 1.15
CA HIS A 28 6.54 4.00 -0.18
C HIS A 28 5.86 5.33 -0.50
N THR A 29 6.68 6.39 -0.61
CA THR A 29 6.27 7.75 -0.99
C THR A 29 7.08 8.23 -2.19
N CYS A 30 6.73 9.40 -2.74
CA CYS A 30 7.52 10.05 -3.79
C CYS A 30 8.96 10.42 -3.34
N ALA A 31 9.19 10.56 -2.03
CA ALA A 31 10.47 10.92 -1.43
C ALA A 31 11.26 9.69 -0.93
N GLY A 32 10.85 8.48 -1.32
CA GLY A 32 11.50 7.22 -0.96
C GLY A 32 10.68 6.37 0.01
N ALA A 33 11.33 5.36 0.60
CA ALA A 33 10.65 4.32 1.37
C ALA A 33 11.23 4.16 2.79
N PRO A 34 10.98 5.12 3.72
CA PRO A 34 11.40 4.95 5.11
C PRO A 34 10.77 3.70 5.75
N LEU A 35 11.52 3.08 6.66
CA LEU A 35 11.08 1.90 7.39
C LEU A 35 10.48 2.29 8.76
N LEU A 36 9.26 1.82 9.02
CA LEU A 36 8.59 1.97 10.31
C LEU A 36 8.52 0.62 11.01
N ARG A 37 9.00 0.54 12.26
CA ARG A 37 8.97 -0.71 13.04
C ARG A 37 7.57 -1.00 13.57
N GLN A 38 6.76 -1.68 12.77
CA GLN A 38 5.41 -2.09 13.12
C GLN A 38 4.97 -3.25 12.22
N THR A 39 3.88 -3.94 12.57
CA THR A 39 3.25 -4.89 11.64
C THR A 39 2.38 -4.16 10.63
N LEU A 40 2.28 -4.70 9.41
CA LEU A 40 1.40 -4.15 8.38
C LEU A 40 -0.07 -4.07 8.85
N GLY A 41 -0.54 -5.07 9.60
CA GLY A 41 -1.91 -5.09 10.13
C GLY A 41 -2.17 -3.96 11.13
N ALA A 42 -1.26 -3.74 12.08
CA ALA A 42 -1.41 -2.67 13.07
C ALA A 42 -1.37 -1.28 12.42
N LEU A 43 -0.47 -1.08 11.44
CA LEU A 43 -0.40 0.18 10.72
C LEU A 43 -1.67 0.45 9.89
N LEU A 44 -2.23 -0.57 9.24
CA LEU A 44 -3.50 -0.45 8.51
C LEU A 44 -4.66 -0.05 9.41
N GLY A 45 -4.71 -0.56 10.64
CA GLY A 45 -5.70 -0.15 11.64
C GLY A 45 -5.63 1.34 11.99
N GLN A 46 -4.45 1.95 11.90
CA GLN A 46 -4.23 3.38 12.17
C GLN A 46 -4.51 4.26 10.94
N LEU A 47 -4.16 3.79 9.74
CA LEU A 47 -4.33 4.56 8.49
C LEU A 47 -5.78 4.57 7.99
N GLY A 48 -6.59 3.61 8.44
CA GLY A 48 -8.01 3.54 8.15
C GLY A 48 -8.33 3.08 6.73
N SER A 49 -9.55 3.37 6.28
CA SER A 49 -10.13 2.77 5.07
C SER A 49 -9.43 3.23 3.78
N ALA A 50 -8.76 4.37 3.74
CA ALA A 50 -8.05 4.81 2.52
C ALA A 50 -7.01 3.79 2.02
N PHE A 51 -6.51 2.95 2.93
CA PHE A 51 -5.62 1.84 2.61
C PHE A 51 -6.35 0.51 2.60
N MET A 52 -5.90 -0.39 1.73
CA MET A 52 -6.40 -1.75 1.66
C MET A 52 -5.25 -2.73 1.54
N ARG A 53 -5.28 -3.79 2.34
CA ARG A 53 -4.40 -4.95 2.15
C ARG A 53 -4.73 -5.63 0.82
N CYS A 54 -3.76 -5.71 -0.07
CA CYS A 54 -3.91 -6.31 -1.40
C CYS A 54 -3.06 -7.57 -1.56
N HIS A 55 -2.07 -7.80 -0.70
CA HIS A 55 -1.23 -9.00 -0.71
C HIS A 55 -0.70 -9.30 0.70
N ARG A 56 -0.19 -10.52 0.93
CA ARG A 56 0.36 -10.91 2.24
C ARG A 56 1.49 -10.01 2.74
N ARG A 57 2.15 -9.30 1.82
CA ARG A 57 3.25 -8.36 2.09
C ARG A 57 2.93 -6.92 1.69
N ALA A 58 1.77 -6.64 1.09
CA ALA A 58 1.49 -5.32 0.53
C ALA A 58 0.10 -4.79 0.87
N ALA A 59 0.03 -3.48 1.05
CA ALA A 59 -1.21 -2.73 1.10
C ALA A 59 -1.06 -1.44 0.30
N VAL A 60 -2.17 -0.94 -0.23
CA VAL A 60 -2.16 0.16 -1.21
C VAL A 60 -3.14 1.24 -0.79
N ARG A 61 -2.80 2.51 -1.04
CA ARG A 61 -3.77 3.61 -1.02
C ARG A 61 -4.66 3.49 -2.25
N LEU A 62 -5.97 3.36 -2.05
CA LEU A 62 -6.91 3.12 -3.16
C LEU A 62 -6.85 4.20 -4.23
N SER A 63 -6.76 5.48 -3.82
CA SER A 63 -6.70 6.62 -4.74
C SER A 63 -5.37 6.73 -5.50
N ALA A 64 -4.35 5.94 -5.17
CA ALA A 64 -3.09 5.91 -5.89
C ALA A 64 -3.13 4.96 -7.10
N ILE A 65 -4.09 4.04 -7.15
CA ILE A 65 -4.22 3.03 -8.21
C ILE A 65 -4.72 3.69 -9.49
N VAL A 66 -4.00 3.50 -10.60
CA VAL A 66 -4.41 3.99 -11.93
C VAL A 66 -4.76 2.86 -12.89
N ARG A 67 -4.19 1.66 -12.71
CA ARG A 67 -4.50 0.47 -13.52
C ARG A 67 -4.39 -0.80 -12.69
N ILE A 68 -5.12 -1.82 -13.10
CA ILE A 68 -5.01 -3.20 -12.58
C ILE A 68 -4.65 -4.09 -13.76
N GLU A 69 -3.48 -4.70 -13.70
CA GLU A 69 -2.95 -5.57 -14.74
C GLU A 69 -3.04 -7.03 -14.27
N PRO A 70 -3.87 -7.87 -14.91
CA PRO A 70 -3.94 -9.29 -14.53
C PRO A 70 -2.60 -9.98 -14.82
N LEU A 71 -2.19 -10.84 -13.91
CA LEU A 71 -1.08 -11.78 -14.08
C LEU A 71 -1.61 -13.19 -14.30
N ASP A 72 -0.69 -14.11 -14.57
CA ASP A 72 -1.00 -15.54 -14.66
C ASP A 72 -1.61 -16.07 -13.35
N LYS A 73 -2.39 -17.16 -13.47
CA LYS A 73 -2.96 -17.91 -12.33
C LYS A 73 -3.90 -17.10 -11.41
N GLY A 74 -4.36 -15.93 -11.86
CA GLY A 74 -5.41 -15.15 -11.23
C GLY A 74 -4.93 -14.05 -10.28
N ASP A 75 -3.63 -13.91 -10.06
CA ASP A 75 -3.06 -12.75 -9.38
C ASP A 75 -3.11 -11.51 -10.29
N CYS A 76 -2.78 -10.33 -9.76
CA CYS A 76 -2.64 -9.12 -10.54
C CYS A 76 -1.57 -8.18 -9.97
N GLU A 77 -1.13 -7.22 -10.77
CA GLU A 77 -0.37 -6.07 -10.32
C GLU A 77 -1.23 -4.82 -10.36
N LEU A 78 -1.08 -3.98 -9.34
CA LEU A 78 -1.67 -2.65 -9.27
C LEU A 78 -0.61 -1.67 -9.75
N VAL A 79 -0.91 -0.93 -10.80
CA VAL A 79 -0.06 0.16 -11.28
C VAL A 79 -0.51 1.44 -10.60
N LEU A 80 0.40 2.11 -9.92
CA LEU A 80 0.14 3.35 -9.19
C LEU A 80 0.47 4.58 -10.03
N ARG A 81 0.00 5.75 -9.58
CA ARG A 81 0.29 7.06 -10.21
C ARG A 81 1.79 7.35 -10.37
N SER A 82 2.62 6.84 -9.46
CA SER A 82 4.09 6.93 -9.55
C SER A 82 4.72 6.00 -10.60
N GLY A 83 3.95 5.08 -11.18
CA GLY A 83 4.46 3.97 -11.99
C GLY A 83 4.89 2.75 -11.15
N ALA A 84 4.82 2.83 -9.82
CA ALA A 84 5.09 1.69 -8.96
C ALA A 84 4.12 0.53 -9.25
N ARG A 85 4.63 -0.71 -9.19
CA ARG A 85 3.85 -1.93 -9.38
C ARG A 85 3.73 -2.66 -8.03
N VAL A 86 2.50 -2.87 -7.58
CA VAL A 86 2.21 -3.49 -6.29
C VAL A 86 1.53 -4.83 -6.50
N PRO A 87 2.02 -5.94 -5.92
CA PRO A 87 1.37 -7.23 -6.07
C PRO A 87 0.00 -7.23 -5.40
N CYS A 88 -0.97 -7.86 -6.06
CA CYS A 88 -2.28 -8.14 -5.49
C CYS A 88 -2.64 -9.61 -5.72
N SER A 89 -2.97 -10.33 -4.64
CA SER A 89 -3.32 -11.73 -4.76
C SER A 89 -4.75 -11.91 -5.29
N ARG A 90 -4.97 -13.04 -5.95
CA ARG A 90 -6.31 -13.48 -6.42
C ARG A 90 -7.39 -13.43 -5.33
N GLN A 91 -7.01 -13.65 -4.06
CA GLN A 91 -7.94 -13.61 -2.92
C GLN A 91 -8.35 -12.19 -2.55
N HIS A 92 -7.45 -11.21 -2.70
CA HIS A 92 -7.74 -9.80 -2.38
C HIS A 92 -8.40 -9.05 -3.54
N ARG A 93 -8.19 -9.49 -4.79
CA ARG A 93 -8.69 -8.83 -5.99
C ARG A 93 -10.21 -8.55 -5.98
N PRO A 94 -11.11 -9.49 -5.62
CA PRO A 94 -12.55 -9.22 -5.59
C PRO A 94 -12.92 -8.09 -4.61
N ALA A 95 -12.33 -8.10 -3.42
CA ALA A 95 -12.54 -7.05 -2.42
C ALA A 95 -11.99 -5.70 -2.90
N LEU A 96 -10.86 -5.70 -3.62
CA LEU A 96 -10.27 -4.47 -4.16
C LEU A 96 -11.19 -3.83 -5.19
N LEU A 97 -11.68 -4.63 -6.14
CA LEU A 97 -12.61 -4.17 -7.18
C LEU A 97 -13.89 -3.61 -6.56
N ALA A 98 -14.44 -4.28 -5.54
CA ALA A 98 -15.62 -3.80 -4.83
C ALA A 98 -15.43 -2.45 -4.12
N ARG A 99 -14.19 -2.07 -3.77
CA ARG A 99 -13.87 -0.78 -3.16
C ARG A 99 -13.55 0.33 -4.17
N LEU A 100 -13.21 -0.05 -5.39
CA LEU A 100 -12.94 0.90 -6.49
C LEU A 100 -14.19 1.21 -7.30
N ASP A 101 -15.23 0.39 -7.19
CA ASP A 101 -16.50 0.60 -7.88
C ASP A 101 -17.21 1.88 -7.37
N PRO A 102 -17.30 2.95 -8.18
CA PRO A 102 -17.93 4.19 -7.76
C PRO A 102 -19.46 4.05 -7.60
N ALA A 103 -20.07 2.95 -8.06
CA ALA A 103 -21.51 2.74 -8.01
C ALA A 103 -22.03 2.17 -6.68
N ARG A 104 -21.15 1.89 -5.71
CA ARG A 104 -21.56 1.40 -4.38
C ARG A 104 -21.44 2.52 -3.33
N PRO A 105 -22.53 3.24 -2.99
CA PRO A 105 -22.51 4.12 -1.82
C PRO A 105 -22.32 3.25 -0.57
N THR A 106 -21.35 3.63 0.26
CA THR A 106 -21.14 3.10 1.61
C THR A 106 -22.28 3.45 2.54
#